data_AF-A0A813D6T5-F1
#
_entry.id   AF-A0A813D6T5-F1
#
_cell.length_a   1.000
_cell.length_b   1.000
_cell.length_c   1.000
_cell.angle_alpha   90.00
_cell.angle_beta   90.00
_cell.angle_gamma   90.00
#
_symmetry.space_group_name_H-M   'P 1'
#
loop_
_entity.id
_entity.type
_entity.pdbx_description
1 polymer ?
#
loop_
_entity_poly.entity_id
_entity_poly.type
_entity_poly.pdbx_seq_one_letter_code
_entity_poly.pdbx_strand_id
1 'polypeptide(L)'
;VMPLTTLQEKCRERASHVVAATPPRDGQALSHEELVEAMVVATWGGATRGQQVSKSCKEKGVPLDRLESLERAEQLLAEFNRLEACSTSDLIREFKSRGFATALDVTKEKLVELLKESLLWESLQLSELRLICKQQGLNMKGEHRRADLLKLLSAESWKAFGIPVLKLPDLITAHGILDQVQRFEKKELQELRAECRRRQLPVEAKPSKQDLVSRLRDVLVWQHMAEADLELECSARTKKTESNIQEAKAGKLTKAEMTKVLKRSVAVAMFERRGIPVTRIGQELAEELFRE
;
A
#
# COMPACT_ATOMS: atom_id res chain seq x y z
N VAL A 1 -20.92 -57.62 11.16
CA VAL A 1 -20.52 -57.05 9.85
C VAL A 1 -21.79 -56.77 9.08
N MET A 2 -22.03 -55.53 8.66
CA MET A 2 -23.24 -55.16 7.92
C MET A 2 -23.12 -55.71 6.48
N PRO A 3 -24.17 -56.31 5.89
CA PRO A 3 -24.13 -56.78 4.51
C PRO A 3 -23.88 -55.62 3.53
N LEU A 4 -23.06 -55.86 2.50
CA LEU A 4 -22.69 -54.84 1.50
C LEU A 4 -23.92 -54.22 0.83
N THR A 5 -24.96 -55.03 0.59
CA THR A 5 -26.23 -54.59 0.00
C THR A 5 -26.98 -53.60 0.89
N THR A 6 -27.04 -53.86 2.19
CA THR A 6 -27.66 -52.96 3.18
C THR A 6 -26.89 -51.65 3.31
N LEU A 7 -25.56 -51.68 3.16
CA LEU A 7 -24.73 -50.48 3.14
C LEU A 7 -25.01 -49.65 1.88
N GLN A 8 -25.05 -50.29 0.71
CA GLN A 8 -25.35 -49.63 -0.57
C GLN A 8 -26.74 -48.99 -0.59
N GLU A 9 -27.73 -49.66 -0.04
CA GLU A 9 -29.12 -49.17 0.01
C GLU A 9 -29.26 -47.96 0.94
N LYS A 10 -28.63 -48.00 2.12
CA LYS A 10 -28.52 -46.83 3.02
C LYS A 10 -27.75 -45.67 2.40
N CYS A 11 -26.71 -45.94 1.61
CA CYS A 11 -26.00 -44.90 0.86
C CYS A 11 -26.89 -44.27 -0.21
N ARG A 12 -27.70 -45.08 -0.92
CA ARG A 12 -28.63 -44.62 -1.94
C ARG A 12 -29.77 -43.77 -1.35
N GLU A 13 -30.31 -44.20 -0.21
CA GLU A 13 -31.35 -43.49 0.53
C GLU A 13 -30.81 -42.15 1.08
N ARG A 14 -29.63 -42.13 1.69
CA ARG A 14 -28.99 -40.88 2.14
C ARG A 14 -28.63 -39.95 0.98
N ALA A 15 -28.14 -40.48 -0.15
CA ALA A 15 -27.86 -39.68 -1.33
C ALA A 15 -29.14 -39.02 -1.85
N SER A 16 -30.27 -39.72 -1.85
CA SER A 16 -31.56 -39.14 -2.25
C SER A 16 -32.03 -38.01 -1.32
N HIS A 17 -31.77 -38.12 0.00
CA HIS A 17 -32.05 -37.03 0.95
C HIS A 17 -31.14 -35.81 0.77
N VAL A 18 -29.85 -36.01 0.48
CA VAL A 18 -28.92 -34.92 0.19
C VAL A 18 -29.32 -34.19 -1.10
N VAL A 19 -29.68 -34.95 -2.14
CA VAL A 19 -30.20 -34.38 -3.40
C VAL A 19 -31.49 -33.60 -3.16
N ALA A 20 -32.42 -34.12 -2.34
CA ALA A 20 -33.66 -33.43 -2.00
C ALA A 20 -33.47 -32.17 -1.14
N ALA A 21 -32.40 -32.10 -0.34
CA ALA A 21 -32.05 -30.93 0.46
C ALA A 21 -31.28 -29.85 -0.33
N THR A 22 -30.80 -30.19 -1.52
CA THR A 22 -30.10 -29.24 -2.40
C THR A 22 -31.17 -28.42 -3.16
N PRO A 23 -31.17 -27.08 -3.09
CA PRO A 23 -32.20 -26.27 -3.74
C PRO A 23 -32.21 -26.56 -5.25
N PRO A 24 -33.40 -26.72 -5.87
CA PRO A 24 -33.50 -27.05 -7.29
C PRO A 24 -32.82 -25.98 -8.13
N ARG A 25 -31.74 -26.35 -8.85
CA ARG A 25 -31.16 -25.54 -9.92
C ARG A 25 -31.91 -25.84 -11.20
N ASP A 26 -32.28 -24.81 -11.96
CA ASP A 26 -33.08 -24.88 -13.18
C ASP A 26 -32.52 -25.91 -14.19
N GLY A 27 -33.00 -27.16 -14.12
CA GLY A 27 -32.81 -28.21 -15.12
C GLY A 27 -31.38 -28.71 -15.37
N GLN A 28 -30.38 -28.25 -14.62
CA GLN A 28 -28.98 -28.63 -14.86
C GLN A 28 -28.62 -29.90 -14.08
N ALA A 29 -28.22 -30.95 -14.80
CA ALA A 29 -27.74 -32.19 -14.19
C ALA A 29 -26.48 -31.91 -13.36
N LEU A 30 -26.38 -32.53 -12.18
CA LEU A 30 -25.19 -32.43 -11.33
C LEU A 30 -23.96 -32.88 -12.10
N SER A 31 -22.89 -32.11 -11.98
CA SER A 31 -21.58 -32.52 -12.50
C SER A 31 -21.11 -33.80 -11.80
N HIS A 32 -20.24 -34.56 -12.47
CA HIS A 32 -19.65 -35.77 -11.88
C HIS A 32 -18.97 -35.48 -10.54
N GLU A 33 -18.31 -34.33 -10.40
CA GLU A 33 -17.67 -33.89 -9.15
C GLU A 33 -18.69 -33.67 -8.03
N GLU A 34 -19.81 -32.99 -8.31
CA GLU A 34 -20.90 -32.78 -7.34
C GLU A 34 -21.54 -34.10 -6.90
N LEU A 35 -21.68 -35.07 -7.81
CA LEU A 35 -22.21 -36.41 -7.49
C LEU A 35 -21.26 -37.19 -6.59
N VAL A 36 -19.95 -37.16 -6.87
CA VAL A 36 -18.93 -37.81 -6.04
C VAL A 36 -18.93 -37.19 -4.64
N GLU A 37 -19.02 -35.87 -4.53
CA GLU A 37 -19.08 -35.17 -3.25
C GLU A 37 -20.32 -35.54 -2.44
N ALA A 38 -21.50 -35.54 -3.08
CA ALA A 38 -22.75 -35.92 -2.44
C ALA A 38 -22.71 -37.38 -1.94
N MET A 39 -22.09 -38.28 -2.71
CA MET A 39 -21.86 -39.66 -2.29
C MET A 39 -20.92 -39.75 -1.09
N VAL A 40 -19.81 -39.02 -1.08
CA VAL A 40 -18.85 -39.03 0.06
C VAL A 40 -19.52 -38.54 1.35
N VAL A 41 -20.28 -37.44 1.26
CA VAL A 41 -21.03 -36.88 2.40
C VAL A 41 -22.10 -37.85 2.91
N ALA A 42 -22.90 -38.44 2.00
CA ALA A 42 -23.93 -39.40 2.35
C ALA A 42 -23.35 -40.67 3.01
N THR A 43 -22.19 -41.12 2.54
CA THR A 43 -21.56 -42.37 2.98
C THR A 43 -20.83 -42.18 4.31
N TRP A 44 -20.14 -41.06 4.52
CA TRP A 44 -19.21 -40.87 5.64
C TRP A 44 -19.58 -39.75 6.62
N GLY A 45 -20.66 -38.99 6.37
CA GLY A 45 -21.11 -37.92 7.26
C GLY A 45 -20.16 -36.72 7.34
N GLY A 46 -19.30 -36.53 6.32
CA GLY A 46 -18.37 -35.40 6.24
C GLY A 46 -19.04 -34.10 5.77
N ALA A 47 -18.40 -32.96 6.04
CA ALA A 47 -18.78 -31.69 5.43
C ALA A 47 -18.42 -31.68 3.94
N THR A 48 -19.26 -31.10 3.09
CA THR A 48 -18.93 -30.87 1.67
C THR A 48 -17.68 -29.99 1.54
N ARG A 49 -16.92 -30.07 0.45
CA ARG A 49 -15.86 -29.15 0.04
C ARG A 49 -16.33 -27.70 0.20
N GLY A 50 -17.50 -27.37 -0.32
CA GLY A 50 -18.10 -26.04 -0.16
C GLY A 50 -18.28 -25.61 1.31
N GLN A 51 -18.74 -26.51 2.17
CA GLN A 51 -18.87 -26.25 3.61
C GLN A 51 -17.51 -26.11 4.31
N GLN A 52 -16.52 -26.93 3.95
CA GLN A 52 -15.17 -26.88 4.50
C GLN A 52 -14.47 -25.57 4.12
N VAL A 53 -14.57 -25.16 2.85
CA VAL A 53 -14.04 -23.89 2.34
C VAL A 53 -14.76 -22.72 2.98
N SER A 54 -16.08 -22.75 3.08
CA SER A 54 -16.87 -21.70 3.73
C SER A 54 -16.50 -21.54 5.21
N LYS A 55 -16.35 -22.65 5.94
CA LYS A 55 -15.86 -22.65 7.32
C LYS A 55 -14.46 -22.05 7.42
N SER A 56 -13.53 -22.48 6.59
CA SER A 56 -12.14 -21.99 6.56
C SER A 56 -12.07 -20.51 6.19
N CYS A 57 -12.89 -20.06 5.24
CA CYS A 57 -13.03 -18.64 4.88
C CYS A 57 -13.50 -17.82 6.07
N LYS A 58 -14.53 -18.29 6.78
CA LYS A 58 -15.05 -17.60 7.98
C LYS A 58 -13.99 -17.49 9.08
N GLU A 59 -13.23 -18.56 9.32
CA GLU A 59 -12.14 -18.58 10.31
C GLU A 59 -10.99 -17.63 9.95
N LYS A 60 -10.65 -17.50 8.67
CA LYS A 60 -9.59 -16.59 8.19
C LYS A 60 -10.06 -15.21 7.76
N GLY A 61 -11.35 -14.89 7.91
CA GLY A 61 -11.93 -13.59 7.57
C GLY A 61 -12.03 -13.31 6.06
N VAL A 62 -12.15 -14.34 5.23
CA VAL A 62 -12.33 -14.20 3.77
C VAL A 62 -13.83 -14.01 3.45
N PRO A 63 -14.22 -12.90 2.79
CA PRO A 63 -15.62 -12.62 2.46
C PRO A 63 -16.04 -13.40 1.20
N LEU A 64 -16.54 -14.62 1.39
CA LEU A 64 -16.90 -15.54 0.30
C LEU A 64 -17.94 -14.95 -0.67
N ASP A 65 -18.85 -14.12 -0.17
CA ASP A 65 -19.90 -13.42 -0.92
C ASP A 65 -19.36 -12.38 -1.91
N ARG A 66 -18.13 -11.89 -1.67
CA ARG A 66 -17.47 -10.88 -2.52
C ARG A 66 -16.53 -11.50 -3.56
N LEU A 67 -16.34 -12.81 -3.51
CA LEU A 67 -15.51 -13.56 -4.45
C LEU A 67 -16.37 -14.09 -5.61
N GLU A 68 -15.80 -14.18 -6.81
CA GLU A 68 -16.52 -14.65 -8.01
C GLU A 68 -16.84 -16.15 -7.96
N SER A 69 -16.04 -16.94 -7.25
CA SER A 69 -16.20 -18.39 -7.21
C SER A 69 -15.57 -19.03 -5.98
N LEU A 70 -15.97 -20.27 -5.69
CA LEU A 70 -15.44 -21.07 -4.59
C LEU A 70 -13.96 -21.42 -4.80
N GLU A 71 -13.56 -21.68 -6.06
CA GLU A 71 -12.19 -22.01 -6.43
C GLU A 71 -11.24 -20.86 -6.13
N ARG A 72 -11.65 -19.60 -6.36
CA ARG A 72 -10.85 -18.43 -5.96
C ARG A 72 -10.68 -18.35 -4.45
N ALA A 73 -11.71 -18.68 -3.69
CA ALA A 73 -11.65 -18.68 -2.23
C ALA A 73 -10.65 -19.73 -1.73
N GLU A 74 -10.65 -20.93 -2.32
CA GLU A 74 -9.67 -21.97 -2.03
C GLU A 74 -8.23 -21.56 -2.36
N GLN A 75 -8.00 -20.98 -3.54
CA GLN A 75 -6.69 -20.48 -3.93
C GLN A 75 -6.19 -19.42 -2.95
N LEU A 76 -7.07 -18.50 -2.53
CA LEU A 76 -6.75 -17.47 -1.55
C LEU A 76 -6.41 -18.07 -0.18
N LEU A 77 -7.16 -19.08 0.28
CA LEU A 77 -6.86 -19.79 1.53
C LEU A 77 -5.52 -20.53 1.48
N ALA A 78 -5.20 -21.16 0.35
CA ALA A 78 -3.91 -21.82 0.13
C ALA A 78 -2.76 -20.81 0.22
N GLU A 79 -2.88 -19.64 -0.42
CA GLU A 79 -1.91 -18.56 -0.32
C GLU A 79 -1.80 -18.00 1.12
N PHE A 80 -2.91 -17.87 1.83
CA PHE A 80 -2.89 -17.42 3.24
C PHE A 80 -2.09 -18.38 4.13
N ASN A 81 -2.28 -19.70 3.95
CA ASN A 81 -1.51 -20.71 4.67
C ASN A 81 -0.02 -20.68 4.27
N ARG A 82 0.28 -20.47 2.98
CA ARG A 82 1.67 -20.31 2.50
C ARG A 82 2.35 -19.12 3.19
N LEU A 83 1.68 -17.97 3.27
CA LEU A 83 2.22 -16.77 3.93
C LEU A 83 2.49 -16.99 5.42
N GLU A 84 1.59 -17.67 6.14
CA GLU A 84 1.78 -18.01 7.56
C GLU A 84 3.02 -18.87 7.79
N ALA A 85 3.31 -19.78 6.85
CA ALA A 85 4.47 -20.66 6.89
C ALA A 85 5.80 -19.97 6.46
N CYS A 86 5.74 -18.85 5.74
CA CYS A 86 6.94 -18.17 5.23
C CYS A 86 7.80 -17.53 6.34
N SER A 87 9.08 -17.34 6.04
CA SER A 87 10.00 -16.58 6.91
C SER A 87 9.72 -15.08 6.82
N THR A 88 10.08 -14.32 7.86
CA THR A 88 9.93 -12.85 7.87
C THR A 88 10.67 -12.19 6.70
N SER A 89 11.87 -12.69 6.33
CA SER A 89 12.64 -12.17 5.20
C SER A 89 11.93 -12.41 3.85
N ASP A 90 11.30 -13.57 3.67
CA ASP A 90 10.55 -13.87 2.44
C ASP A 90 9.29 -13.01 2.36
N LEU A 91 8.60 -12.81 3.48
CA LEU A 91 7.44 -11.93 3.56
C LEU A 91 7.79 -10.47 3.25
N ILE A 92 8.90 -9.94 3.78
CA ILE A 92 9.38 -8.60 3.43
C ILE A 92 9.67 -8.49 1.93
N ARG A 93 10.34 -9.49 1.35
CA ARG A 93 10.66 -9.51 -0.08
C ARG A 93 9.38 -9.52 -0.93
N GLU A 94 8.43 -10.38 -0.59
CA GLU A 94 7.14 -10.46 -1.28
C GLU A 94 6.35 -9.15 -1.17
N PHE A 95 6.28 -8.58 0.03
CA PHE A 95 5.57 -7.31 0.28
C PHE A 95 6.20 -6.14 -0.50
N LYS A 96 7.54 -6.05 -0.54
CA LYS A 96 8.26 -5.07 -1.36
C LYS A 96 8.00 -5.26 -2.85
N SER A 97 7.95 -6.52 -3.34
CA SER A 97 7.70 -6.84 -4.76
C SER A 97 6.30 -6.47 -5.24
N ARG A 98 5.32 -6.47 -4.33
CA ARG A 98 3.94 -5.99 -4.57
C ARG A 98 3.82 -4.46 -4.52
N GLY A 99 4.92 -3.75 -4.26
CA GLY A 99 4.97 -2.29 -4.27
C GLY A 99 4.54 -1.59 -2.99
N PHE A 100 4.49 -2.31 -1.86
CA PHE A 100 4.13 -1.73 -0.55
C PHE A 100 5.36 -1.24 0.23
N ALA A 101 5.18 -0.15 0.98
CA ALA A 101 6.19 0.36 1.90
C ALA A 101 6.16 -0.43 3.22
N THR A 102 7.34 -0.72 3.78
CA THR A 102 7.46 -1.49 5.03
C THR A 102 8.45 -0.85 6.01
N ALA A 103 8.07 -0.77 7.28
CA ALA A 103 8.94 -0.32 8.36
C ALA A 103 9.98 -1.40 8.72
N LEU A 104 11.13 -1.01 9.29
CA LEU A 104 12.18 -1.96 9.66
C LEU A 104 11.81 -2.85 10.86
N ASP A 105 10.85 -2.44 11.66
CA ASP A 105 10.43 -3.06 12.91
C ASP A 105 9.07 -3.75 12.83
N VAL A 106 8.58 -4.01 11.61
CA VAL A 106 7.31 -4.71 11.42
C VAL A 106 7.41 -6.18 11.87
N THR A 107 6.46 -6.61 12.70
CA THR A 107 6.34 -8.01 13.16
C THR A 107 5.93 -8.94 12.01
N LYS A 108 6.26 -10.23 12.10
CA LYS A 108 5.85 -11.25 11.12
C LYS A 108 4.33 -11.29 10.97
N GLU A 109 3.61 -11.25 12.08
CA GLU A 109 2.14 -11.33 12.14
C GLU A 109 1.53 -10.17 11.35
N LYS A 110 2.02 -8.95 11.57
CA LYS A 110 1.55 -7.77 10.85
C LYS A 110 1.85 -7.83 9.35
N LEU A 111 3.01 -8.34 8.95
CA LEU A 111 3.33 -8.55 7.53
C LEU A 111 2.39 -9.55 6.88
N VAL A 112 2.09 -10.66 7.57
CA VAL A 112 1.13 -11.65 7.07
C VAL A 112 -0.26 -11.03 6.90
N GLU A 113 -0.74 -10.25 7.87
CA GLU A 113 -2.03 -9.54 7.75
C GLU A 113 -2.08 -8.62 6.52
N LEU A 114 -1.05 -7.78 6.32
CA LEU A 114 -0.99 -6.84 5.21
C LEU A 114 -0.90 -7.57 3.85
N LEU A 115 -0.15 -8.67 3.77
CA LEU A 115 -0.06 -9.50 2.57
C LEU A 115 -1.39 -10.23 2.27
N LYS A 116 -2.08 -10.72 3.29
CA LYS A 116 -3.42 -11.30 3.15
C LYS A 116 -4.42 -10.28 2.63
N GLU A 117 -4.38 -9.05 3.15
CA GLU A 117 -5.22 -7.95 2.67
C GLU A 117 -4.95 -7.61 1.21
N SER A 118 -3.66 -7.53 0.81
CA SER A 118 -3.27 -7.31 -0.60
C SER A 118 -3.77 -8.43 -1.52
N LEU A 119 -3.60 -9.70 -1.12
CA LEU A 119 -4.08 -10.85 -1.89
C LEU A 119 -5.60 -10.86 -2.02
N LEU A 120 -6.30 -10.45 -0.96
CA LEU A 120 -7.74 -10.30 -0.99
C LEU A 120 -8.15 -9.25 -2.03
N TRP A 121 -7.51 -8.07 -2.06
CA TRP A 121 -7.76 -7.04 -3.07
C TRP A 121 -7.55 -7.53 -4.51
N GLU A 122 -6.48 -8.31 -4.73
CA GLU A 122 -6.21 -8.92 -6.03
C GLU A 122 -7.35 -9.85 -6.49
N SER A 123 -7.96 -10.58 -5.57
CA SER A 123 -9.03 -11.57 -5.82
C SER A 123 -10.44 -10.98 -5.98
N LEU A 124 -10.63 -9.71 -5.59
CA LEU A 124 -11.91 -9.11 -5.18
C LEU A 124 -12.75 -8.42 -6.28
N GLN A 125 -13.23 -9.02 -7.38
CA GLN A 125 -14.03 -8.30 -8.44
C GLN A 125 -13.50 -6.88 -8.81
N LEU A 126 -14.16 -6.07 -9.65
CA LEU A 126 -13.70 -4.69 -9.92
C LEU A 126 -14.54 -3.64 -9.18
N SER A 127 -15.85 -3.90 -9.06
CA SER A 127 -16.80 -3.08 -8.29
C SER A 127 -16.39 -2.96 -6.82
N GLU A 128 -16.05 -4.08 -6.19
CA GLU A 128 -15.64 -4.15 -4.78
C GLU A 128 -14.31 -3.41 -4.53
N LEU A 129 -13.33 -3.57 -5.43
CA LEU A 129 -12.06 -2.86 -5.32
C LEU A 129 -12.23 -1.35 -5.42
N ARG A 130 -13.13 -0.87 -6.31
CA ARG A 130 -13.51 0.55 -6.39
C ARG A 130 -14.18 1.03 -5.10
N LEU A 131 -15.04 0.21 -4.49
CA LEU A 131 -15.68 0.55 -3.23
C LEU A 131 -14.64 0.74 -2.11
N ILE A 132 -13.66 -0.16 -1.99
CA ILE A 132 -12.56 -0.06 -1.03
C ILE A 132 -11.77 1.23 -1.25
N CYS A 133 -11.37 1.52 -2.50
CA CYS A 133 -10.65 2.75 -2.81
C CYS A 133 -11.45 4.01 -2.42
N LYS A 134 -12.77 4.01 -2.67
CA LYS A 134 -13.66 5.10 -2.27
C LYS A 134 -13.76 5.24 -0.75
N GLN A 135 -13.87 4.13 -0.02
CA GLN A 135 -13.90 4.11 1.44
C GLN A 135 -12.61 4.65 2.07
N GLN A 136 -11.47 4.42 1.41
CA GLN A 136 -10.17 4.96 1.82
C GLN A 136 -9.97 6.43 1.37
N GLY A 137 -10.97 7.07 0.76
CA GLY A 137 -10.87 8.46 0.31
C GLY A 137 -9.91 8.67 -0.87
N LEU A 138 -9.61 7.61 -1.63
CA LEU A 138 -8.75 7.71 -2.80
C LEU A 138 -9.49 8.42 -3.95
N ASN A 139 -8.86 9.45 -4.51
CA ASN A 139 -9.44 10.24 -5.59
C ASN A 139 -9.37 9.49 -6.93
N MET A 140 -10.40 8.68 -7.19
CA MET A 140 -10.57 7.98 -8.47
C MET A 140 -11.30 8.87 -9.48
N LYS A 141 -10.57 9.53 -10.38
CA LYS A 141 -11.17 10.25 -11.52
C LYS A 141 -11.24 9.33 -12.74
N GLY A 142 -12.42 9.10 -13.30
CA GLY A 142 -12.62 8.30 -14.52
C GLY A 142 -12.64 6.78 -14.29
N GLU A 143 -12.57 6.02 -15.38
CA GLU A 143 -12.52 4.55 -15.34
C GLU A 143 -11.10 4.06 -15.06
N HIS A 144 -10.93 3.37 -13.93
CA HIS A 144 -9.65 2.75 -13.54
C HIS A 144 -9.67 1.26 -13.84
N ARG A 145 -8.55 0.75 -14.37
CA ARG A 145 -8.31 -0.69 -14.50
C ARG A 145 -7.94 -1.26 -13.13
N ARG A 146 -8.04 -2.59 -12.97
CA ARG A 146 -7.67 -3.29 -11.73
C ARG A 146 -6.24 -2.94 -11.27
N ALA A 147 -5.29 -2.95 -12.19
CA ALA A 147 -3.89 -2.63 -11.90
C ALA A 147 -3.70 -1.20 -11.37
N ASP A 148 -4.45 -0.22 -11.89
CA ASP A 148 -4.37 1.17 -11.43
C ASP A 148 -4.89 1.31 -9.99
N LEU A 149 -5.99 0.62 -9.66
CA LEU A 149 -6.56 0.61 -8.31
C LEU A 149 -5.61 -0.04 -7.29
N LEU A 150 -5.00 -1.18 -7.65
CA LEU A 150 -3.99 -1.84 -6.80
C LEU A 150 -2.76 -0.95 -6.62
N LYS A 151 -2.35 -0.21 -7.67
CA LYS A 151 -1.27 0.79 -7.58
C LYS A 151 -1.63 1.96 -6.65
N LEU A 152 -2.89 2.40 -6.64
CA LEU A 152 -3.36 3.44 -5.71
C LEU A 152 -3.39 2.94 -4.26
N LEU A 153 -3.89 1.72 -4.02
CA LEU A 153 -3.93 1.11 -2.70
C LEU A 153 -2.53 0.88 -2.14
N SER A 154 -1.61 0.35 -2.95
CA SER A 154 -0.21 0.23 -2.55
C SER A 154 0.43 1.59 -2.29
N ALA A 155 0.14 2.61 -3.10
CA ALA A 155 0.61 3.98 -2.89
C ALA A 155 0.16 4.58 -1.54
N GLU A 156 -0.98 4.15 -0.98
CA GLU A 156 -1.44 4.60 0.34
C GLU A 156 -0.45 4.22 1.45
N SER A 157 0.15 3.02 1.37
CA SER A 157 1.15 2.57 2.34
C SER A 157 2.37 3.49 2.40
N TRP A 158 2.68 4.20 1.30
CA TRP A 158 3.81 5.13 1.24
C TRP A 158 3.52 6.50 1.86
N LYS A 159 2.24 6.86 2.04
CA LYS A 159 1.86 8.16 2.62
C LYS A 159 2.32 8.30 4.05
N ALA A 160 2.28 7.23 4.84
CA ALA A 160 2.77 7.22 6.23
C ALA A 160 4.25 7.62 6.31
N PHE A 161 5.03 7.33 5.26
CA PHE A 161 6.44 7.67 5.17
C PHE A 161 6.69 9.02 4.48
N GLY A 162 5.64 9.66 3.95
CA GLY A 162 5.73 10.91 3.19
C GLY A 162 6.42 10.76 1.83
N ILE A 163 6.35 9.58 1.21
CA ILE A 163 6.99 9.30 -0.08
C ILE A 163 5.90 9.21 -1.17
N PRO A 164 5.91 10.10 -2.18
CA PRO A 164 4.92 10.08 -3.25
C PRO A 164 5.31 9.07 -4.34
N VAL A 165 5.13 7.77 -4.09
CA VAL A 165 5.60 6.68 -4.98
C VAL A 165 5.13 6.82 -6.44
N LEU A 166 3.96 7.41 -6.67
CA LEU A 166 3.41 7.62 -8.02
C LEU A 166 4.17 8.68 -8.85
N LYS A 167 4.95 9.55 -8.19
CA LYS A 167 5.78 10.61 -8.82
C LYS A 167 7.24 10.18 -9.01
N LEU A 168 7.57 8.93 -8.64
CA LEU A 168 8.90 8.37 -8.75
C LEU A 168 9.00 7.49 -10.01
N PRO A 169 10.20 7.34 -10.60
CA PRO A 169 10.37 6.60 -11.85
C PRO A 169 10.03 5.12 -11.70
N ASP A 170 10.33 4.53 -10.55
CA ASP A 170 10.15 3.11 -10.29
C ASP A 170 10.11 2.80 -8.78
N LEU A 171 9.67 1.59 -8.44
CA LEU A 171 9.55 1.11 -7.06
C LEU A 171 10.91 0.88 -6.40
N ILE A 172 11.97 0.57 -7.15
CA ILE A 172 13.32 0.35 -6.60
C ILE A 172 13.83 1.68 -6.02
N THR A 173 13.65 2.76 -6.77
CA THR A 173 13.96 4.12 -6.34
C THR A 173 13.17 4.50 -5.09
N ALA A 174 11.87 4.19 -5.04
CA ALA A 174 11.03 4.45 -3.87
C ALA A 174 11.53 3.70 -2.62
N HIS A 175 11.84 2.41 -2.75
CA HIS A 175 12.41 1.61 -1.65
C HIS A 175 13.78 2.14 -1.21
N GLY A 176 14.63 2.55 -2.16
CA GLY A 176 15.92 3.16 -1.85
C GLY A 176 15.80 4.48 -1.08
N ILE A 177 14.77 5.28 -1.35
CA ILE A 177 14.46 6.47 -0.55
C ILE A 177 13.97 6.06 0.85
N LEU A 178 13.05 5.10 0.95
CA LEU A 178 12.53 4.62 2.24
C LEU A 178 13.65 4.09 3.14
N ASP A 179 14.53 3.25 2.60
CA ASP A 179 15.68 2.71 3.34
C ASP A 179 16.60 3.84 3.84
N GLN A 180 16.78 4.92 3.07
CA GLN A 180 17.54 6.10 3.51
C GLN A 180 16.81 6.90 4.61
N VAL A 181 15.50 7.08 4.48
CA VAL A 181 14.68 7.77 5.49
C VAL A 181 14.74 7.03 6.83
N GLN A 182 14.58 5.70 6.82
CA GLN A 182 14.68 4.87 8.01
C GLN A 182 16.07 4.90 8.63
N ARG A 183 17.13 5.03 7.82
CA ARG A 183 18.49 5.29 8.35
C ARG A 183 18.58 6.64 9.04
N PHE A 184 17.97 7.69 8.49
CA PHE A 184 17.92 9.00 9.16
C PHE A 184 17.15 8.94 10.48
N GLU A 185 16.05 8.19 10.55
CA GLU A 185 15.29 8.01 11.80
C GLU A 185 16.13 7.37 12.91
N LYS A 186 17.12 6.54 12.57
CA LYS A 186 18.06 5.93 13.51
C LYS A 186 19.24 6.82 13.90
N LYS A 187 19.52 7.90 13.16
CA LYS A 187 20.64 8.80 13.45
C LYS A 187 20.36 9.68 14.67
N GLU A 188 21.44 10.12 15.30
CA GLU A 188 21.38 11.10 16.38
C GLU A 188 21.10 12.50 15.84
N LEU A 189 20.56 13.38 16.69
CA LEU A 189 20.14 14.72 16.28
C LEU A 189 21.31 15.53 15.67
N GLN A 190 22.52 15.41 16.22
CA GLN A 190 23.70 16.13 15.70
C GLN A 190 24.12 15.63 14.32
N GLU A 191 24.03 14.33 14.06
CA GLU A 191 24.34 13.75 12.75
C GLU A 191 23.33 14.19 11.70
N LEU A 192 22.04 14.28 12.06
CA LEU A 192 21.00 14.80 11.19
C LEU A 192 21.22 16.26 10.83
N ARG A 193 21.61 17.10 11.81
CA ARG A 193 21.99 18.49 11.55
C ARG A 193 23.17 18.58 10.58
N ALA A 194 24.18 17.75 10.77
CA ALA A 194 25.34 17.69 9.86
C ALA A 194 24.93 17.26 8.44
N GLU A 195 24.05 16.28 8.31
CA GLU A 195 23.53 15.82 7.01
C GLU A 195 22.68 16.91 6.32
N CYS A 196 21.84 17.62 7.06
CA CYS A 196 21.10 18.77 6.53
C CYS A 196 22.05 19.84 6.00
N ARG A 197 23.08 20.24 6.78
CA ARG A 197 24.08 21.23 6.36
C ARG A 197 24.83 20.78 5.11
N ARG A 198 25.26 19.51 5.05
CA ARG A 198 25.92 18.91 3.87
C ARG A 198 25.06 19.03 2.61
N ARG A 199 23.73 18.91 2.76
CA ARG A 199 22.76 19.03 1.66
C ARG A 199 22.26 20.45 1.43
N GLN A 200 22.85 21.45 2.09
CA GLN A 200 22.47 22.86 2.01
C GLN A 200 21.01 23.08 2.41
N LEU A 201 20.57 22.39 3.46
CA LEU A 201 19.26 22.59 4.06
C LEU A 201 19.39 23.51 5.28
N PRO A 202 18.42 24.42 5.48
CA PRO A 202 18.35 25.25 6.69
C PRO A 202 18.18 24.37 7.92
N VAL A 203 18.85 24.71 9.03
CA VAL A 203 18.81 24.00 10.30
C VAL A 203 18.60 25.00 11.43
N GLU A 204 17.51 24.87 12.16
CA GLU A 204 17.19 25.70 13.32
C GLU A 204 18.23 25.58 14.45
N ALA A 205 18.22 26.52 15.40
CA ALA A 205 18.95 26.37 16.67
C ALA A 205 18.46 25.16 17.49
N LYS A 206 17.14 24.95 17.53
CA LYS A 206 16.46 23.87 18.27
C LYS A 206 15.47 23.08 17.38
N PRO A 207 15.95 22.38 16.33
CA PRO A 207 15.11 21.55 15.47
C PRO A 207 14.60 20.33 16.22
N SER A 208 13.38 19.91 15.93
CA SER A 208 12.94 18.56 16.24
C SER A 208 13.64 17.56 15.32
N LYS A 209 13.84 16.32 15.80
CA LYS A 209 14.40 15.23 14.99
C LYS A 209 13.54 14.97 13.74
N GLN A 210 12.22 14.96 13.92
CA GLN A 210 11.25 14.68 12.86
C GLN A 210 11.23 15.76 11.76
N ASP A 211 11.43 17.04 12.11
CA ASP A 211 11.52 18.10 11.10
C ASP A 211 12.78 17.96 10.23
N LEU A 212 13.91 17.53 10.80
CA LEU A 212 15.14 17.30 10.03
C LEU A 212 14.99 16.09 9.10
N VAL A 213 14.44 14.97 9.61
CA VAL A 213 14.16 13.77 8.81
C VAL A 213 13.20 14.11 7.66
N SER A 214 12.13 14.85 7.94
CA SER A 214 11.16 15.27 6.90
C SER A 214 11.82 16.10 5.81
N ARG A 215 12.68 17.06 6.15
CA ARG A 215 13.43 17.86 5.15
C ARG A 215 14.40 17.02 4.32
N LEU A 216 15.12 16.10 4.96
CA LEU A 216 16.03 15.20 4.28
C LEU A 216 15.29 14.27 3.31
N ARG A 217 14.15 13.73 3.74
CA ARG A 217 13.24 12.96 2.88
C ARG A 217 12.78 13.77 1.68
N ASP A 218 12.26 14.97 1.91
CA ASP A 218 11.71 15.82 0.84
C ASP A 218 12.77 16.08 -0.24
N VAL A 219 14.03 16.33 0.15
CA VAL A 219 15.16 16.47 -0.79
C VAL A 219 15.44 15.18 -1.56
N LEU A 220 15.45 14.02 -0.90
CA LEU A 220 15.64 12.73 -1.59
C LEU A 220 14.53 12.50 -2.63
N VAL A 221 13.28 12.76 -2.25
CA VAL A 221 12.13 12.65 -3.15
C VAL A 221 12.33 13.56 -4.36
N TRP A 222 12.67 14.84 -4.17
CA TRP A 222 12.88 15.76 -5.28
C TRP A 222 14.03 15.36 -6.20
N GLN A 223 15.11 14.83 -5.63
CA GLN A 223 16.25 14.35 -6.42
C GLN A 223 15.88 13.19 -7.36
N HIS A 224 14.83 12.44 -7.05
CA HIS A 224 14.40 11.28 -7.83
C HIS A 224 13.10 11.48 -8.60
N MET A 225 12.30 12.51 -8.31
CA MET A 225 11.09 12.84 -9.08
C MET A 225 11.39 13.16 -10.55
N ALA A 226 10.39 12.94 -11.41
CA ALA A 226 10.43 13.37 -12.81
C ALA A 226 10.41 14.91 -12.93
N GLU A 227 10.99 15.45 -14.01
CA GLU A 227 11.05 16.91 -14.24
C GLU A 227 9.67 17.55 -14.22
N ALA A 228 8.69 16.97 -14.93
CA ALA A 228 7.33 17.49 -14.99
C ALA A 228 6.67 17.57 -13.59
N ASP A 229 6.87 16.56 -12.74
CA ASP A 229 6.33 16.56 -11.38
C ASP A 229 7.04 17.57 -10.47
N LEU A 230 8.35 17.81 -10.69
CA LEU A 230 9.11 18.84 -9.99
C LEU A 230 8.66 20.25 -10.39
N GLU A 231 8.38 20.49 -11.67
CA GLU A 231 7.84 21.76 -12.15
C GLU A 231 6.48 22.07 -11.49
N LEU A 232 5.61 21.07 -11.37
CA LEU A 232 4.34 21.17 -10.67
C LEU A 232 4.54 21.45 -9.16
N GLU A 233 5.46 20.73 -8.51
CA GLU A 233 5.77 20.93 -7.08
C GLU A 233 6.37 22.33 -6.83
N CYS A 234 7.28 22.80 -7.70
CA CYS A 234 7.82 24.16 -7.66
C CYS A 234 6.69 25.17 -7.78
N SER A 235 5.85 25.04 -8.81
CA SER A 235 4.72 25.93 -9.07
C SER A 235 3.72 25.97 -7.91
N ALA A 236 3.47 24.83 -7.26
CA ALA A 236 2.56 24.75 -6.12
C ALA A 236 3.12 25.45 -4.87
N ARG A 237 4.44 25.41 -4.65
CA ARG A 237 5.09 26.04 -3.50
C ARG A 237 5.39 27.54 -3.71
N THR A 238 5.71 27.94 -4.93
CA THR A 238 5.93 29.36 -5.26
C THR A 238 4.64 30.17 -5.18
N LYS A 239 3.50 29.62 -5.65
CA LYS A 239 2.18 30.25 -5.48
C LYS A 239 1.84 30.56 -4.03
N LYS A 240 2.27 29.72 -3.08
CA LYS A 240 2.07 29.98 -1.65
C LYS A 240 2.98 31.07 -1.07
N THR A 241 4.07 31.39 -1.77
CA THR A 241 5.13 32.28 -1.27
C THR A 241 5.10 33.66 -1.95
N GLU A 242 4.29 33.81 -3.00
CA GLU A 242 3.80 34.99 -3.75
C GLU A 242 4.64 36.27 -3.95
N SER A 243 5.85 36.42 -3.41
CA SER A 243 6.53 37.72 -3.40
C SER A 243 7.84 37.84 -4.18
N ASN A 244 8.60 36.78 -4.52
CA ASN A 244 9.99 37.04 -4.96
C ASN A 244 10.63 36.05 -5.97
N ILE A 245 9.86 35.36 -6.81
CA ILE A 245 10.44 34.53 -7.88
C ILE A 245 9.79 34.87 -9.22
N GLN A 246 9.93 36.13 -9.65
CA GLN A 246 9.65 36.51 -11.04
C GLN A 246 10.87 36.33 -11.97
N GLU A 247 12.05 35.99 -11.43
CA GLU A 247 13.30 35.86 -12.21
C GLU A 247 13.45 34.53 -12.98
N ALA A 248 12.53 33.56 -12.80
CA ALA A 248 12.51 32.33 -13.59
C ALA A 248 11.70 32.48 -14.90
N LYS A 249 11.74 33.65 -15.54
CA LYS A 249 11.03 33.88 -16.82
C LYS A 249 11.96 33.57 -18.00
N ALA A 250 11.47 32.66 -18.86
CA ALA A 250 11.92 32.28 -20.21
C ALA A 250 12.90 31.11 -20.39
N GLY A 251 13.53 30.59 -19.33
CA GLY A 251 14.41 29.40 -19.42
C GLY A 251 13.77 28.13 -18.87
N LYS A 252 13.95 26.99 -19.55
CA LYS A 252 13.63 25.67 -18.97
C LYS A 252 14.62 25.40 -17.83
N LEU A 253 14.14 25.40 -16.59
CA LEU A 253 14.97 25.10 -15.42
C LEU A 253 15.44 23.66 -15.47
N THR A 254 16.71 23.43 -15.16
CA THR A 254 17.25 22.09 -14.96
C THR A 254 16.70 21.48 -13.66
N LYS A 255 16.70 20.15 -13.56
CA LYS A 255 16.32 19.43 -12.33
C LYS A 255 17.09 19.88 -11.09
N ALA A 256 18.37 20.23 -11.24
CA ALA A 256 19.20 20.73 -10.14
C ALA A 256 18.74 22.11 -9.66
N GLU A 257 18.41 23.01 -10.59
CA GLU A 257 17.89 24.34 -10.26
C GLU A 257 16.50 24.26 -9.60
N MET A 258 15.60 23.41 -10.12
CA MET A 258 14.30 23.16 -9.48
C MET A 258 14.47 22.65 -8.05
N THR A 259 15.39 21.71 -7.82
CA THR A 259 15.68 21.21 -6.46
C THR A 259 16.23 22.33 -5.56
N LYS A 260 17.07 23.23 -6.08
CA LYS A 260 17.57 24.40 -5.34
C LYS A 260 16.44 25.36 -4.98
N VAL A 261 15.51 25.62 -5.90
CA VAL A 261 14.32 26.45 -5.66
C VAL A 261 13.44 25.82 -4.56
N LEU A 262 13.22 24.51 -4.60
CA LEU A 262 12.45 23.80 -3.57
C LEU A 262 13.12 23.87 -2.19
N LYS A 263 14.44 23.68 -2.10
CA LYS A 263 15.20 23.85 -0.85
C LYS A 263 15.08 25.28 -0.28
N ARG A 264 15.20 26.30 -1.14
CA ARG A 264 14.97 27.71 -0.77
C ARG A 264 13.54 27.92 -0.25
N SER A 265 12.53 27.32 -0.89
CA SER A 265 11.13 27.43 -0.44
C SER A 265 10.92 26.85 0.97
N VAL A 266 11.65 25.78 1.34
CA VAL A 266 11.63 25.22 2.69
C VAL A 266 12.23 26.19 3.71
N ALA A 267 13.34 26.87 3.36
CA ALA A 267 13.94 27.89 4.22
C ALA A 267 12.97 29.05 4.46
N VAL A 268 12.34 29.55 3.39
CA VAL A 268 11.35 30.64 3.50
C VAL A 268 10.20 30.23 4.42
N ALA A 269 9.58 29.06 4.18
CA ALA A 269 8.46 28.59 5.01
C ALA A 269 8.84 28.40 6.49
N MET A 270 10.09 28.00 6.77
CA MET A 270 10.60 27.85 8.13
C MET A 270 10.78 29.20 8.82
N PHE A 271 11.41 30.17 8.16
CA PHE A 271 11.62 31.51 8.70
C PHE A 271 10.29 32.23 8.95
N GLU A 272 9.36 32.15 8.01
CA GLU A 272 8.02 32.73 8.12
C GLU A 272 7.25 32.13 9.31
N ARG A 273 7.36 30.81 9.55
CA ARG A 273 6.76 30.15 10.72
C ARG A 273 7.32 30.66 12.06
N ARG A 274 8.53 31.21 12.06
CA ARG A 274 9.16 31.84 13.22
C ARG A 274 8.91 33.35 13.34
N GLY A 275 8.07 33.90 12.47
CA GLY A 275 7.77 35.32 12.45
C GLY A 275 8.85 36.17 11.79
N ILE A 276 9.78 35.57 11.04
CA ILE A 276 10.75 36.31 10.23
C ILE A 276 10.16 36.46 8.81
N PRO A 277 9.75 37.68 8.40
CA PRO A 277 9.04 37.89 7.14
C PRO A 277 10.02 37.96 5.97
N VAL A 278 10.58 36.81 5.57
CA VAL A 278 11.56 36.67 4.47
C VAL A 278 11.09 37.34 3.18
N THR A 279 9.79 37.27 2.93
CA THR A 279 9.15 37.92 1.78
C THR A 279 9.36 39.44 1.77
N ARG A 280 9.50 40.07 2.94
CA ARG A 280 9.71 41.52 3.11
C ARG A 280 11.18 41.92 3.23
N ILE A 281 11.97 41.14 3.96
CA ILE A 281 13.34 41.52 4.33
C ILE A 281 14.42 40.90 3.44
N GLY A 282 14.05 39.95 2.57
CA GLY A 282 15.00 39.19 1.76
C GLY A 282 15.59 37.99 2.50
N GLN A 283 16.14 37.03 1.74
CA GLN A 283 16.64 35.78 2.30
C GLN A 283 17.94 35.97 3.10
N GLU A 284 18.86 36.79 2.62
CA GLU A 284 20.18 36.97 3.24
C GLU A 284 20.05 37.54 4.67
N LEU A 285 19.24 38.59 4.82
CA LEU A 285 18.95 39.18 6.13
C LEU A 285 18.17 38.22 7.04
N ALA A 286 17.26 37.42 6.49
CA ALA A 286 16.56 36.38 7.26
C ALA A 286 17.51 35.29 7.77
N GLU A 287 18.53 34.91 6.99
CA GLU A 287 19.56 33.95 7.39
C GLU A 287 20.52 34.51 8.44
N GLU A 288 20.75 35.83 8.46
CA GLU A 288 21.48 36.51 9.53
C GLU A 288 20.68 36.54 10.83
N LEU A 289 19.44 37.03 10.78
CA LEU A 289 18.54 37.08 11.95
C LEU A 289 18.26 35.71 12.57
N PHE A 290 18.39 34.65 11.79
CA PHE A 290 18.16 33.29 12.29
C PHE A 290 19.41 32.65 12.90
N ARG A 291 20.61 33.19 12.62
CA ARG A 291 21.86 32.75 13.24
C ARG A 291 22.06 33.34 14.63
N GLU A 292 21.50 34.52 14.87
CA GLU A 292 21.45 35.21 16.18
C GLU A 292 20.44 34.55 17.13
#